data_AF-A0A7L2SH94-F1
#
_entry.id   AF-A0A7L2SH94-F1
#
_cell.length_a   1.000
_cell.length_b   1.000
_cell.length_c   1.000
_cell.angle_alpha   90.00
_cell.angle_beta   90.00
_cell.angle_gamma   90.00
#
_symmetry.space_group_name_H-M   'P 1'
#
loop_
_entity.id
_entity.type
_entity.pdbx_description
1 polymer ?
#
loop_
_entity_poly.entity_id
_entity_poly.type
_entity_poly.pdbx_seq_one_letter_code
_entity_poly.pdbx_strand_id
1 'polypeptide(L)'
;FTKCITFQVPRNPDLPNAAQAQKEEQLKIDEAEPLNDEELEEKEKLLTQGFTNWNKRDFNQFIKANEKWGRDDIENIAREVEGKTPEEVIEYSAVFWERCNELQDIEKIMAQIERGEARIQRRISIKKALDTKVS
;
A
#
# COMPACT_ATOMS: atom_id res chain seq x y z
N PHE A 1 -7.37 24.44 -10.60
CA PHE A 1 -6.45 24.20 -11.72
C PHE A 1 -6.93 24.99 -12.94
N THR A 2 -6.89 26.32 -12.88
CA THR A 2 -6.93 27.16 -14.08
C THR A 2 -5.67 26.83 -14.86
N LYS A 3 -5.78 26.66 -16.20
CA LYS A 3 -4.70 26.28 -17.11
C LYS A 3 -3.34 26.78 -16.61
N CYS A 4 -2.36 25.88 -16.53
CA CYS A 4 -0.97 26.21 -16.25
C CYS A 4 -0.41 26.92 -17.50
N ILE A 5 -0.90 28.13 -17.81
CA ILE A 5 -0.78 28.80 -19.13
C ILE A 5 0.68 29.05 -19.53
N THR A 6 1.65 28.87 -18.63
CA THR A 6 3.07 29.13 -18.88
C THR A 6 3.99 27.92 -18.66
N PHE A 7 3.48 26.76 -18.23
CA PHE A 7 4.35 25.61 -18.00
C PHE A 7 4.75 24.95 -19.32
N GLN A 8 6.05 24.72 -19.50
CA GLN A 8 6.63 24.04 -20.66
C GLN A 8 7.36 22.79 -20.18
N VAL A 9 7.00 21.63 -20.72
CA VAL A 9 7.65 20.36 -20.37
C VAL A 9 9.12 20.42 -20.78
N PRO A 10 10.07 20.25 -19.83
CA PRO A 10 11.49 20.25 -20.15
C PRO A 10 11.88 18.98 -20.92
N ARG A 11 12.80 19.13 -21.87
CA ARG A 11 13.33 17.99 -22.64
C ARG A 11 14.30 17.19 -21.77
N ASN A 12 14.02 15.90 -21.57
CA ASN A 12 14.93 15.00 -20.85
C ASN A 12 15.99 14.43 -21.82
N PRO A 13 17.29 14.80 -21.70
CA PRO A 13 18.34 14.34 -22.60
C PRO A 13 18.66 12.84 -22.49
N ASP A 14 18.26 12.18 -21.39
CA ASP A 14 18.54 10.76 -21.14
C ASP A 14 17.57 9.80 -21.86
N LEU A 15 16.52 10.34 -22.50
CA LEU A 15 15.55 9.54 -23.25
C LEU A 15 15.91 9.44 -24.74
N PRO A 16 15.93 8.23 -25.34
CA PRO A 16 16.22 8.04 -26.77
C PRO A 16 15.33 8.86 -27.71
N ASN A 17 14.08 9.08 -27.32
CA ASN A 17 13.07 9.86 -28.06
C ASN A 17 12.66 11.14 -27.31
N ALA A 18 13.61 11.80 -26.65
CA ALA A 18 13.40 12.97 -25.79
C ALA A 18 12.49 14.06 -26.39
N ALA A 19 12.65 14.38 -27.67
CA ALA A 19 11.85 15.41 -28.34
C ALA A 19 10.39 14.98 -28.55
N GLN A 20 10.17 13.71 -28.87
CA GLN A 20 8.83 13.17 -29.05
C GLN A 20 8.11 13.04 -27.71
N ALA A 21 8.78 12.47 -26.69
CA ALA A 21 8.23 12.39 -25.33
C ALA A 21 7.89 13.77 -24.76
N GLN A 22 8.76 14.76 -24.96
CA GLN A 22 8.48 16.15 -24.56
C GLN A 22 7.23 16.69 -25.25
N LYS A 23 7.10 16.49 -26.57
CA LYS A 23 5.96 16.98 -27.35
C LYS A 23 4.66 16.29 -26.93
N GLU A 24 4.69 14.99 -26.70
CA GLU A 24 3.53 14.20 -26.25
C GLU A 24 3.07 14.62 -24.86
N GLU A 25 4.01 14.82 -23.91
CA GLU A 25 3.67 15.34 -22.58
C GLU A 25 3.16 16.78 -22.62
N GLN A 26 3.73 17.64 -23.48
CA GLN A 26 3.23 19.01 -23.65
C GLN A 26 1.82 19.01 -24.25
N LEU A 27 1.53 18.14 -25.23
CA LEU A 27 0.20 18.01 -25.83
C LEU A 27 -0.86 17.65 -24.78
N LYS A 28 -0.56 16.73 -23.85
CA LYS A 28 -1.46 16.37 -22.73
C LYS A 28 -1.79 17.57 -21.84
N ILE A 29 -0.84 18.49 -21.65
CA ILE A 29 -1.06 19.71 -20.84
C ILE A 29 -1.88 20.74 -21.63
N ASP A 30 -1.57 20.92 -22.91
CA ASP A 30 -2.24 21.89 -23.77
C ASP A 30 -3.71 21.53 -24.01
N GLU A 31 -4.01 20.23 -24.14
CA GLU A 31 -5.35 19.66 -24.31
C GLU A 31 -6.09 19.39 -22.99
N ALA A 32 -5.45 19.64 -21.83
CA ALA A 32 -6.10 19.42 -20.54
C ALA A 32 -7.28 20.38 -20.33
N GLU A 33 -8.44 19.80 -20.09
CA GLU A 33 -9.66 20.53 -19.70
C GLU A 33 -9.89 20.43 -18.19
N PRO A 34 -10.52 21.44 -17.56
CA PRO A 34 -11.01 21.30 -16.19
C PRO A 34 -12.03 20.17 -16.11
N LEU A 35 -12.06 19.47 -14.97
CA LEU A 35 -13.08 18.46 -14.72
C LEU A 35 -14.48 19.08 -14.84
N ASN A 36 -15.37 18.39 -15.54
CA ASN A 36 -16.78 18.74 -15.62
C ASN A 36 -17.52 18.39 -14.31
N ASP A 37 -18.79 18.77 -14.19
CA ASP A 37 -19.56 18.58 -12.95
C ASP A 37 -19.72 17.08 -12.57
N GLU A 38 -19.90 16.19 -13.55
CA GLU A 38 -20.01 14.75 -13.33
C GLU A 38 -18.67 14.16 -12.85
N GLU A 39 -17.56 14.58 -13.45
CA GLU A 39 -16.20 14.17 -13.07
C GLU A 39 -15.81 14.70 -11.68
N LEU A 40 -16.26 15.89 -11.31
CA LEU A 40 -16.07 16.44 -9.97
C LEU A 40 -16.84 15.62 -8.93
N GLU A 41 -18.09 15.25 -9.20
CA GLU A 41 -18.88 14.39 -8.33
C GLU A 41 -18.24 13.00 -8.19
N GLU A 42 -17.81 12.39 -9.31
CA GLU A 42 -17.11 11.11 -9.30
C GLU A 42 -15.80 11.19 -8.50
N LYS A 43 -15.01 12.24 -8.69
CA LYS A 43 -13.79 12.49 -7.91
C LYS A 43 -14.08 12.52 -6.41
N GLU A 44 -15.06 13.29 -5.97
CA GLU A 44 -15.41 13.38 -4.54
C GLU A 44 -15.87 12.01 -4.00
N LYS A 45 -16.63 11.25 -4.79
CA LYS A 45 -17.01 9.87 -4.43
C LYS A 45 -15.78 8.95 -4.31
N LEU A 46 -14.87 8.97 -5.28
CA LEU A 46 -13.67 8.13 -5.29
C LEU A 46 -12.73 8.45 -4.12
N LEU A 47 -12.62 9.72 -3.73
CA LEU A 47 -11.80 10.12 -2.58
C LEU A 47 -12.26 9.46 -1.27
N THR A 48 -13.54 9.09 -1.15
CA THR A 48 -14.08 8.41 0.03
C THR A 48 -13.96 6.88 0.01
N GLN A 49 -13.67 6.28 -1.14
CA GLN A 49 -13.63 4.82 -1.30
C GLN A 49 -12.30 4.20 -0.87
N GLY A 50 -11.29 5.02 -0.58
CA GLY A 50 -10.01 4.58 -0.04
C GLY A 50 -9.99 4.53 1.49
N PHE A 51 -8.92 3.96 2.03
CA PHE A 51 -8.63 3.98 3.46
C PHE A 51 -8.09 5.35 3.91
N THR A 52 -8.93 6.38 3.85
CA THR A 52 -8.56 7.80 4.12
C THR A 52 -8.09 8.06 5.56
N ASN A 53 -8.55 7.23 6.51
CA ASN A 53 -8.14 7.25 7.91
C ASN A 53 -6.86 6.44 8.19
N TRP A 54 -6.30 5.72 7.21
CA TRP A 54 -5.04 4.99 7.34
C TRP A 54 -3.88 5.84 6.86
N ASN A 55 -2.96 6.14 7.77
CA ASN A 55 -1.75 6.89 7.43
C ASN A 55 -0.52 5.96 7.32
N LYS A 56 0.63 6.53 6.95
CA LYS A 56 1.88 5.77 6.77
C LYS A 56 2.39 5.10 8.06
N ARG A 57 2.13 5.68 9.23
CA ARG A 57 2.48 5.05 10.53
C ARG A 57 1.62 3.81 10.75
N ASP A 58 0.32 3.92 10.56
CA ASP A 58 -0.63 2.80 10.74
C ASP A 58 -0.25 1.63 9.83
N PHE A 59 0.03 1.92 8.55
CA PHE A 59 0.53 0.93 7.59
C PHE A 59 1.80 0.22 8.09
N ASN A 60 2.80 0.98 8.54
CA ASN A 60 4.04 0.38 9.03
C ASN A 60 3.85 -0.43 10.32
N GLN A 61 2.95 0.00 11.21
CA GLN A 61 2.57 -0.78 12.39
C GLN A 61 1.89 -2.08 11.99
N PHE A 62 0.95 -2.04 11.04
CA PHE A 62 0.29 -3.22 10.49
C PHE A 62 1.29 -4.23 9.90
N ILE A 63 2.25 -3.79 9.06
CA ILE A 63 3.28 -4.68 8.50
C ILE A 63 4.15 -5.30 9.60
N LYS A 64 4.60 -4.52 10.59
CA LYS A 64 5.39 -5.04 11.72
C LYS A 64 4.61 -6.01 12.59
N ALA A 65 3.32 -5.76 12.78
CA ALA A 65 2.46 -6.63 13.55
C ALA A 65 2.24 -7.97 12.84
N ASN A 66 2.03 -7.95 11.52
CA ASN A 66 1.98 -9.16 10.68
C ASN A 66 3.30 -9.95 10.75
N GLU A 67 4.46 -9.29 10.69
CA GLU A 67 5.76 -9.95 10.86
C GLU A 67 5.89 -10.62 12.25
N LYS A 68 5.39 -9.97 13.31
CA LYS A 68 5.58 -10.39 14.70
C LYS A 68 4.63 -11.52 15.12
N TRP A 69 3.38 -11.47 14.68
CA TRP A 69 2.30 -12.36 15.11
C TRP A 69 1.88 -13.37 14.04
N GLY A 70 2.23 -13.11 12.78
CA GLY A 70 1.78 -13.88 11.63
C GLY A 70 0.45 -13.35 11.09
N ARG A 71 0.21 -13.50 9.79
CA ARG A 71 -0.94 -12.89 9.10
C ARG A 71 -2.32 -13.32 9.61
N ASP A 72 -2.39 -14.49 10.23
CA ASP A 72 -3.65 -15.08 10.70
C ASP A 72 -4.05 -14.59 12.11
N ASP A 73 -3.13 -14.00 12.86
CA ASP A 73 -3.37 -13.55 14.25
C ASP A 73 -3.89 -12.10 14.26
N ILE A 74 -5.07 -11.91 13.67
CA ILE A 74 -5.69 -10.58 13.50
C ILE A 74 -5.95 -9.90 14.85
N GLU A 75 -6.26 -10.66 15.90
CA GLU A 75 -6.49 -10.12 17.24
C GLU A 75 -5.25 -9.40 17.78
N ASN A 76 -4.08 -10.03 17.69
CA ASN A 76 -2.83 -9.41 18.13
C ASN A 76 -2.33 -8.34 17.15
N ILE A 77 -2.61 -8.49 15.85
CA ILE A 77 -2.32 -7.43 14.87
C ILE A 77 -3.10 -6.16 15.22
N ALA A 78 -4.40 -6.26 15.46
CA ALA A 78 -5.25 -5.12 15.77
C ALA A 78 -4.80 -4.38 17.05
N ARG A 79 -4.32 -5.11 18.05
CA ARG A 79 -3.78 -4.51 19.29
C ARG A 79 -2.54 -3.64 19.08
N GLU A 80 -1.76 -3.90 18.03
CA GLU A 80 -0.50 -3.19 17.74
C GLU A 80 -0.67 -2.02 16.77
N VAL A 81 -1.81 -1.94 16.07
CA VAL A 81 -2.14 -0.82 15.19
C VAL A 81 -2.88 0.25 16.00
N GLU A 82 -2.10 1.20 16.54
CA GLU A 82 -2.62 2.23 17.43
C GLU A 82 -3.61 3.15 16.68
N GLY A 83 -4.76 3.42 17.30
CA GLY A 83 -5.76 4.32 16.72
C GLY A 83 -6.58 3.69 15.59
N LYS A 84 -6.61 2.36 15.49
CA LYS A 84 -7.56 1.60 14.68
C LYS A 84 -8.32 0.60 15.54
N THR A 85 -9.59 0.41 15.25
CA THR A 85 -10.39 -0.63 15.89
C THR A 85 -10.10 -2.00 15.26
N PRO A 86 -10.41 -3.12 15.95
CA PRO A 86 -10.27 -4.45 15.36
C PRO A 86 -11.01 -4.61 14.04
N GLU A 87 -12.20 -4.02 13.91
CA GLU A 87 -13.00 -4.06 12.68
C GLU A 87 -12.30 -3.34 11.53
N GLU A 88 -11.77 -2.13 11.78
CA GLU A 88 -11.02 -1.38 10.76
C GLU A 88 -9.78 -2.15 10.30
N VAL A 89 -9.10 -2.86 11.22
CA VAL A 89 -7.92 -3.68 10.89
C VAL A 89 -8.31 -4.93 10.10
N ILE A 90 -9.46 -5.56 10.40
CA ILE A 90 -10.00 -6.69 9.64
C ILE A 90 -10.32 -6.26 8.21
N GLU A 91 -11.05 -5.16 8.04
CA GLU A 91 -11.42 -4.62 6.73
C GLU A 91 -10.18 -4.26 5.90
N TYR A 92 -9.23 -3.56 6.51
CA TYR A 92 -7.96 -3.23 5.86
C TYR A 92 -7.15 -4.47 5.49
N SER A 93 -7.06 -5.46 6.39
CA SER A 93 -6.32 -6.69 6.17
C SER A 93 -6.87 -7.48 4.98
N ALA A 94 -8.19 -7.60 4.86
CA ALA A 94 -8.82 -8.30 3.75
C ALA A 94 -8.43 -7.69 2.39
N VAL A 95 -8.54 -6.37 2.25
CA VAL A 95 -8.19 -5.67 1.00
C VAL A 95 -6.68 -5.66 0.79
N PHE A 96 -5.89 -5.53 1.86
CA PHE A 96 -4.43 -5.60 1.78
C PHE A 96 -4.02 -6.93 1.14
N TRP A 97 -4.48 -8.07 1.65
CA TRP A 97 -4.09 -9.37 1.10
C TRP A 97 -4.64 -9.64 -0.31
N GLU A 98 -5.76 -9.03 -0.68
CA GLU A 98 -6.30 -9.11 -2.04
C GLU A 98 -5.48 -8.30 -3.05
N ARG A 99 -5.00 -7.10 -2.67
CA ARG A 99 -4.44 -6.10 -3.58
C ARG A 99 -3.01 -5.66 -3.26
N CYS A 100 -2.31 -6.35 -2.35
CA CYS A 100 -0.96 -5.93 -1.92
C CYS A 100 0.05 -5.88 -3.08
N ASN A 101 -0.18 -6.62 -4.17
CA ASN A 101 0.61 -6.58 -5.40
C ASN A 101 0.63 -5.21 -6.10
N GLU A 102 -0.30 -4.31 -5.78
CA GLU A 102 -0.33 -2.94 -6.30
C GLU A 102 0.66 -2.01 -5.57
N LEU A 103 1.23 -2.44 -4.43
CA LEU A 103 2.18 -1.64 -3.67
C LEU A 103 3.57 -1.65 -4.33
N GLN A 104 4.17 -0.46 -4.46
CA GLN A 104 5.49 -0.28 -5.08
C GLN A 104 6.60 -1.15 -4.45
N ASP A 105 6.57 -1.34 -3.13
CA ASP A 105 7.58 -2.07 -2.36
C ASP A 105 7.12 -3.47 -1.92
N ILE A 106 6.14 -4.07 -2.62
CA ILE A 106 5.48 -5.30 -2.15
C ILE A 106 6.46 -6.47 -1.91
N GLU A 107 7.42 -6.70 -2.80
CA GLU A 107 8.37 -7.82 -2.67
C GLU A 107 9.14 -7.76 -1.34
N LYS A 108 9.55 -6.55 -0.95
CA LYS A 108 10.27 -6.31 0.31
C LYS A 108 9.36 -6.53 1.53
N ILE A 109 8.12 -6.06 1.44
CA ILE A 109 7.12 -6.21 2.51
C ILE A 109 6.79 -7.69 2.73
N MET A 110 6.50 -8.42 1.66
CA MET A 110 6.21 -9.86 1.72
C MET A 110 7.38 -10.64 2.30
N ALA A 111 8.60 -10.40 1.80
CA ALA A 111 9.80 -11.06 2.33
C ALA A 111 10.05 -10.73 3.81
N GLN A 112 9.63 -9.57 4.31
CA GLN A 112 9.67 -9.25 5.74
C GLN A 112 8.67 -10.09 6.53
N ILE A 113 7.40 -10.11 6.12
CA ILE A 113 6.34 -10.85 6.80
C ILE A 113 6.63 -12.36 6.81
N GLU A 114 6.98 -12.93 5.66
CA GLU A 114 7.25 -14.37 5.52
C GLU A 114 8.46 -14.81 6.37
N ARG A 115 9.49 -13.96 6.51
CA ARG A 115 10.60 -14.24 7.42
C ARG A 115 10.16 -14.22 8.88
N GLY A 116 9.24 -13.34 9.25
CA GLY A 116 8.60 -13.31 10.56
C GLY A 116 7.84 -14.62 10.84
N GLU A 117 6.97 -15.00 9.92
CA GLU A 117 6.17 -16.23 9.99
C GLU A 117 7.04 -17.49 10.06
N ALA A 118 8.11 -17.58 9.27
CA ALA A 118 9.05 -18.69 9.33
C ALA A 118 9.71 -18.83 10.71
N ARG A 119 10.01 -17.71 11.39
CA ARG A 119 10.54 -17.73 12.76
C ARG A 119 9.49 -18.19 13.77
N ILE A 120 8.25 -17.74 13.62
CA ILE A 120 7.12 -18.16 14.46
C ILE A 120 6.92 -19.68 14.32
N GLN A 121 6.85 -20.18 13.08
CA GLN A 121 6.64 -21.59 12.80
C GLN A 121 7.78 -22.47 13.31
N ARG A 122 9.03 -21.99 13.18
CA ARG A 122 10.20 -22.67 13.74
C ARG A 122 10.14 -22.77 15.27
N ARG A 123 9.70 -21.71 15.96
CA ARG A 123 9.55 -21.73 17.42
C ARG A 123 8.47 -22.72 17.85
N ILE A 124 7.33 -22.75 17.15
CA ILE A 124 6.24 -23.68 17.42
C ILE A 124 6.69 -25.14 17.22
N SER A 125 7.39 -25.44 16.13
CA SER A 125 7.86 -26.79 15.85
C SER A 125 8.89 -27.30 16.86
N ILE A 126 9.84 -26.44 17.28
CA ILE A 126 10.81 -26.76 18.33
C ILE A 126 10.10 -27.05 19.66
N LYS A 127 9.16 -26.18 20.07
CA LYS A 127 8.40 -26.38 21.32
C LYS A 127 7.67 -27.73 21.30
N LYS A 128 6.93 -28.01 20.22
CA LYS A 128 6.20 -29.28 20.06
C LYS A 128 7.13 -30.50 20.14
N ALA A 129 8.31 -30.42 19.52
CA ALA A 129 9.28 -31.52 19.54
C ALA A 129 9.89 -31.74 20.94
N LEU A 130 10.07 -30.69 21.74
CA LEU A 130 10.51 -30.80 23.13
C LEU A 130 9.42 -31.42 24.01
N ASP A 131 8.18 -30.93 23.91
CA ASP A 131 7.04 -31.44 24.69
C ASP A 131 6.81 -32.93 24.43
N THR A 132 6.99 -33.38 23.19
CA THR A 132 6.88 -34.79 22.78
C THR A 132 8.00 -35.67 23.35
N LYS A 133 9.21 -35.13 23.56
CA LYS A 133 10.35 -35.90 24.09
C LYS A 133 10.37 -35.99 25.62
N VAL A 134 9.71 -35.06 26.30
CA VAL A 134 9.64 -34.98 27.77
C VAL A 134 8.44 -35.77 28.32
N SER A 135 7.46 -36.09 27.47
CA SER A 135 6.35 -37.00 27.77
C SER A 135 6.74 -38.46 27.47
#